data_AF-A0A8C9G7K2-F1
#
_entry.id   AF-A0A8C9G7K2-F1
#
_cell.length_a   1.000
_cell.length_b   1.000
_cell.length_c   1.000
_cell.angle_alpha   90.00
_cell.angle_beta   90.00
_cell.angle_gamma   90.00
#
_symmetry.space_group_name_H-M   'P 1'
#
loop_
_entity.id
_entity.type
_entity.pdbx_description
1 polymer ?
#
loop_
_entity_poly.entity_id
_entity_poly.type
_entity_poly.pdbx_seq_one_letter_code
_entity_poly.pdbx_strand_id
1 'polypeptide(L)'
;MRTYGNFIDDLRLYVRGGTGGMGYPRLGGEGGRGGDVWFVAQERSTLKSIKARYPQKRFVAGTGANSSVKALKGEKGKDCEVHVPPGISVLDDDGKKIGKNFGFHLIYPSI
;
A
#
# COMPACT_ATOMS: atom_id res chain seq x y z
N MET A 1 -30.59 27.25 3.95
CA MET A 1 -29.91 26.27 4.84
C MET A 1 -28.81 25.60 4.02
N ARG A 2 -27.55 25.98 4.22
CA ARG A 2 -26.42 25.42 3.45
C ARG A 2 -26.12 24.02 4.00
N THR A 3 -26.50 22.98 3.26
CA THR A 3 -26.06 21.62 3.54
C THR A 3 -24.54 21.57 3.36
N TYR A 4 -23.80 21.27 4.43
CA TYR A 4 -22.39 20.90 4.39
C TYR A 4 -22.27 19.52 3.72
N GLY A 5 -22.59 19.46 2.42
CA GLY A 5 -22.64 18.22 1.66
C GLY A 5 -21.24 17.83 1.19
N ASN A 6 -20.69 16.75 1.74
CA ASN A 6 -19.54 16.00 1.26
C ASN A 6 -18.13 16.52 1.61
N PHE A 7 -17.91 17.00 2.84
CA PHE A 7 -16.57 16.89 3.42
C PHE A 7 -16.41 15.49 4.03
N ILE A 8 -15.30 14.82 3.71
CA ILE A 8 -14.98 13.49 4.22
C ILE A 8 -13.79 13.69 5.14
N ASP A 9 -14.01 13.59 6.45
CA ASP A 9 -12.97 13.70 7.47
C ASP A 9 -12.25 12.37 7.71
N ASP A 10 -12.96 11.25 7.59
CA ASP A 10 -12.42 9.90 7.76
C ASP A 10 -12.67 9.03 6.53
N LEU A 11 -11.69 8.16 6.23
CA LEU A 11 -11.82 7.17 5.18
C LEU A 11 -11.21 5.86 5.64
N ARG A 12 -12.06 4.89 5.97
CA ARG A 12 -11.61 3.52 6.24
C ARG A 12 -11.22 2.81 4.95
N LEU A 13 -10.00 2.31 4.91
CA LEU A 13 -9.41 1.62 3.77
C LEU A 13 -8.99 0.21 4.20
N TYR A 14 -9.18 -0.76 3.31
CA TYR A 14 -8.61 -2.09 3.48
C TYR A 14 -7.24 -2.13 2.81
N VAL A 15 -6.20 -2.36 3.60
CA VAL A 15 -4.82 -2.43 3.13
C VAL A 15 -4.27 -3.82 3.40
N ARG A 16 -3.67 -4.45 2.40
CA ARG A 16 -3.03 -5.75 2.55
C ARG A 16 -1.73 -5.82 1.76
N GLY A 17 -0.64 -6.21 2.44
CA GLY A 17 0.60 -6.57 1.78
C GLY A 17 0.45 -7.80 0.88
N GLY A 18 1.33 -7.88 -0.12
CA GLY A 18 1.42 -9.04 -0.99
C GLY A 18 1.79 -10.28 -0.20
N THR A 19 1.26 -11.43 -0.60
CA THR A 19 1.69 -12.71 0.00
C THR A 19 3.01 -13.13 -0.63
N GLY A 20 3.90 -13.74 0.15
CA GLY A 20 5.13 -14.34 -0.39
C GLY A 20 4.81 -15.51 -1.33
N GLY A 21 5.63 -15.68 -2.36
CA GLY A 21 5.56 -16.82 -3.26
C GLY A 21 6.00 -18.12 -2.57
N MET A 22 5.60 -19.24 -3.15
CA MET A 22 5.98 -20.56 -2.66
C MET A 22 7.43 -20.90 -3.05
N GLY A 23 8.19 -21.36 -2.04
CA GLY A 23 9.51 -21.95 -2.23
C GLY A 23 9.46 -23.35 -2.85
N TYR A 24 10.56 -23.77 -3.47
CA TYR A 24 10.77 -25.12 -3.99
C TYR A 24 11.92 -25.76 -3.18
N PRO A 25 11.68 -26.11 -1.90
CA PRO A 25 12.74 -26.44 -0.95
C PRO A 25 13.58 -27.65 -1.36
N ARG A 26 13.01 -28.58 -2.15
CA ARG A 26 13.73 -29.75 -2.68
C ARG A 26 14.92 -29.39 -3.57
N LEU A 27 14.92 -28.21 -4.18
CA LEU A 27 16.02 -27.71 -5.00
C LEU A 27 16.62 -26.42 -4.42
N GLY A 28 16.34 -26.12 -3.15
CA GLY A 28 16.76 -24.86 -2.52
C GLY A 28 16.06 -23.62 -3.08
N GLY A 29 14.89 -23.77 -3.71
CA GLY A 29 14.14 -22.66 -4.26
C GLY A 29 13.48 -21.79 -3.18
N GLU A 30 13.71 -20.48 -3.23
CA GLU A 30 13.11 -19.45 -2.38
C GLU A 30 11.98 -18.74 -3.13
N GLY A 31 10.78 -18.71 -2.54
CA GLY A 31 9.67 -17.96 -3.09
C GLY A 31 9.90 -16.45 -2.96
N GLY A 32 9.41 -15.68 -3.93
CA GLY A 32 9.61 -14.24 -3.96
C GLY A 32 8.89 -13.54 -2.82
N ARG A 33 9.43 -12.41 -2.35
CA ARG A 33 8.75 -11.61 -1.33
C ARG A 33 7.46 -11.02 -1.89
N GLY A 34 6.43 -10.92 -1.05
CA GLY A 34 5.23 -10.15 -1.39
C GLY A 34 5.56 -8.67 -1.55
N GLY A 35 4.75 -7.96 -2.33
CA GLY A 35 4.86 -6.51 -2.44
C GLY A 35 4.38 -5.80 -1.18
N ASP A 36 4.84 -4.57 -1.00
CA ASP A 36 4.52 -3.71 0.13
C ASP A 36 3.46 -2.67 -0.28
N VAL A 37 2.69 -2.17 0.69
CA VAL A 37 1.77 -1.05 0.46
C VAL A 37 2.35 0.22 1.07
N TRP A 38 2.48 1.26 0.26
CA TRP A 38 3.07 2.54 0.62
C TRP A 38 2.02 3.65 0.55
N PHE A 39 2.05 4.55 1.52
CA PHE A 39 1.28 5.78 1.48
C PHE A 39 2.18 6.94 1.09
N VAL A 40 1.89 7.55 -0.06
CA VAL A 40 2.70 8.63 -0.62
C VAL A 40 1.93 9.94 -0.52
N ALA A 41 2.48 10.91 0.22
CA ALA A 41 1.87 12.22 0.35
C ALA A 41 1.99 13.00 -0.97
N GLN A 42 0.85 13.46 -1.51
CA GLN A 42 0.77 14.22 -2.76
C GLN A 42 -0.19 15.40 -2.59
N GLU A 43 0.30 16.62 -2.83
CA GLU A 43 -0.45 17.88 -2.60
C GLU A 43 -1.73 18.01 -3.42
N ARG A 44 -1.81 17.37 -4.59
CA ARG A 44 -2.99 17.41 -5.47
C ARG A 44 -4.04 16.34 -5.16
N SER A 45 -3.82 15.52 -4.13
CA SER A 45 -4.73 14.42 -3.75
C SER A 45 -5.62 14.85 -2.59
N THR A 46 -6.92 14.58 -2.67
CA THR A 46 -7.89 14.79 -1.57
C THR A 46 -8.51 13.47 -1.15
N LEU A 47 -9.05 13.36 0.07
CA LEU A 47 -9.76 12.15 0.51
C LEU A 47 -10.94 11.79 -0.42
N LYS A 48 -11.59 12.82 -0.97
CA LYS A 48 -12.67 12.67 -1.95
C LYS A 48 -12.18 12.07 -3.27
N SER A 49 -11.03 12.51 -3.79
CA SER A 49 -10.46 11.95 -5.03
C SER A 49 -10.00 10.51 -4.85
N ILE A 50 -9.50 10.14 -3.67
CA ILE A 50 -9.12 8.75 -3.36
C ILE A 50 -10.34 7.84 -3.36
N LYS A 51 -11.43 8.25 -2.68
CA LYS A 51 -12.69 7.50 -2.68
C LYS A 51 -13.26 7.33 -4.09
N ALA A 52 -13.14 8.37 -4.94
CA ALA A 52 -13.59 8.31 -6.32
C ALA A 52 -12.72 7.39 -7.19
N ARG A 53 -11.39 7.42 -6.99
CA ARG A 53 -10.42 6.61 -7.74
C ARG A 53 -10.43 5.14 -7.31
N TYR A 54 -10.73 4.88 -6.03
CA TYR A 54 -10.74 3.55 -5.45
C TYR A 54 -12.09 3.27 -4.77
N PRO A 55 -13.15 3.01 -5.55
CA PRO A 55 -14.49 2.77 -5.01
C PRO A 55 -14.55 1.52 -4.11
N GLN A 56 -13.70 0.53 -4.39
CA GLN A 56 -13.56 -0.68 -3.59
C GLN A 56 -12.79 -0.46 -2.27
N LYS A 57 -12.14 0.70 -2.10
CA LYS A 57 -11.34 1.09 -0.92
C LYS A 57 -10.32 0.02 -0.50
N ARG A 58 -9.83 -0.77 -1.46
CA ARG A 58 -9.01 -1.95 -1.23
C ARG A 58 -7.69 -1.80 -1.96
N PHE A 59 -6.62 -1.73 -1.18
CA PHE A 59 -5.25 -1.61 -1.64
C PHE A 59 -4.52 -2.90 -1.29
N VAL A 60 -4.22 -3.69 -2.31
CA VAL A 60 -3.55 -4.99 -2.15
C VAL A 60 -2.30 -4.97 -3.00
N ALA A 61 -1.14 -5.15 -2.37
CA ALA A 61 0.11 -5.29 -3.09
C ALA A 61 0.20 -6.67 -3.78
N GLY A 62 1.02 -6.73 -4.82
CA GLY A 62 1.18 -7.92 -5.66
C GLY A 62 1.79 -9.08 -4.88
N THR A 63 1.35 -10.31 -5.19
CA THR A 63 1.94 -11.53 -4.64
C THR A 63 3.33 -11.76 -5.22
N GLY A 64 4.25 -12.24 -4.38
CA GLY A 64 5.57 -12.69 -4.82
C GLY A 64 5.49 -13.91 -5.72
N ALA A 65 6.39 -14.02 -6.70
CA ALA A 65 6.37 -15.14 -7.63
C ALA A 65 6.81 -16.44 -6.95
N ASN A 66 6.22 -17.56 -7.37
CA ASN A 66 6.64 -18.87 -6.92
C ASN A 66 8.00 -19.21 -7.54
N SER A 67 8.83 -19.91 -6.77
CA SER A 67 10.04 -20.53 -7.32
C SER A 67 9.66 -21.78 -8.12
N SER A 68 10.46 -22.06 -9.15
CA SER A 68 10.29 -23.23 -10.01
C SER A 68 11.64 -23.89 -10.27
N VAL A 69 11.63 -25.09 -10.84
CA VAL A 69 12.86 -25.82 -11.22
C VAL A 69 13.75 -25.00 -12.16
N LYS A 70 13.16 -24.12 -12.98
CA LYS A 70 13.89 -23.23 -13.91
C LYS A 70 14.33 -21.90 -13.27
N ALA A 71 13.68 -21.49 -12.17
CA ALA A 71 13.93 -20.23 -11.49
C ALA A 71 13.80 -20.45 -9.98
N LEU A 72 14.94 -20.75 -9.35
CA LEU A 72 14.99 -21.08 -7.92
C LEU A 72 14.66 -19.87 -7.02
N LYS A 73 14.79 -18.65 -7.52
CA LYS A 73 14.42 -17.43 -6.79
C LYS A 73 13.19 -16.81 -7.40
N GLY A 74 12.11 -16.72 -6.62
CA GLY A 74 10.91 -16.00 -7.01
C GLY A 74 11.12 -14.49 -6.98
N GLU A 75 10.49 -13.80 -7.92
CA GLU A 75 10.52 -12.33 -8.03
C GLU A 75 9.67 -11.66 -6.95
N LYS A 76 10.06 -10.44 -6.56
CA LYS A 76 9.29 -9.61 -5.63
C LYS A 76 7.94 -9.26 -6.26
N GLY A 77 6.87 -9.38 -5.48
CA GLY A 77 5.55 -8.88 -5.85
C GLY A 77 5.56 -7.37 -6.03
N LYS A 78 4.69 -6.87 -6.90
CA LYS A 78 4.59 -5.44 -7.22
C LYS A 78 4.10 -4.64 -6.00
N ASP A 79 4.78 -3.55 -5.69
CA ASP A 79 4.37 -2.65 -4.61
C ASP A 79 3.12 -1.85 -5.01
N CYS A 80 2.32 -1.49 -4.00
CA CYS A 80 1.11 -0.71 -4.18
C CYS A 80 1.28 0.67 -3.53
N GLU A 81 1.25 1.72 -4.33
CA GLU A 81 1.35 3.09 -3.84
C GLU A 81 -0.04 3.73 -3.75
N VAL A 82 -0.34 4.28 -2.58
CA VAL A 82 -1.60 4.96 -2.28
C VAL A 82 -1.31 6.43 -2.09
N HIS A 83 -1.78 7.23 -3.03
CA HIS A 83 -1.54 8.67 -3.00
C HIS A 83 -2.54 9.34 -2.05
N VAL A 84 -2.02 10.02 -1.04
CA VAL A 84 -2.80 10.65 0.02
C VAL A 84 -2.49 12.14 0.15
N PRO A 85 -3.44 12.99 0.58
CA PRO A 85 -3.12 14.37 0.90
C PRO A 85 -2.04 14.45 1.99
N PRO A 86 -1.14 15.44 1.95
CA PRO A 86 -0.26 15.73 3.08
C PRO A 86 -1.10 16.11 4.32
N GLY A 87 -0.61 15.76 5.51
CA GLY A 87 -1.27 16.09 6.78
C GLY A 87 -2.32 15.08 7.25
N ILE A 88 -2.46 13.91 6.60
CA ILE A 88 -3.32 12.84 7.10
C ILE A 88 -2.64 12.00 8.20
N SER A 89 -3.46 11.41 9.08
CA SER A 89 -3.01 10.40 10.05
C SER A 89 -3.57 9.03 9.66
N VAL A 90 -2.70 8.00 9.61
CA VAL A 90 -3.13 6.62 9.42
C VAL A 90 -3.29 5.96 10.79
N LEU A 91 -4.49 5.45 11.01
CA LEU A 91 -4.91 4.78 12.24
C LEU A 91 -5.25 3.32 11.91
N ASP A 92 -4.95 2.42 12.83
CA ASP A 92 -5.43 1.05 12.80
C ASP A 92 -6.93 1.00 13.13
N ASP A 93 -7.55 -0.15 12.93
CA ASP A 93 -8.93 -0.40 13.34
C ASP A 93 -9.14 -0.22 14.87
N ASP A 94 -8.10 -0.47 15.68
CA ASP A 94 -8.09 -0.19 17.12
C ASP A 94 -7.84 1.29 17.48
N GLY A 95 -7.81 2.20 16.49
CA GLY A 95 -7.53 3.63 16.69
C GLY A 95 -6.08 3.94 17.04
N LYS A 96 -5.20 2.94 17.03
CA LYS A 96 -3.77 3.10 17.25
C LYS A 96 -3.11 3.66 16.00
N LYS A 97 -2.34 4.74 16.11
CA LYS A 97 -1.55 5.24 14.98
C LYS A 97 -0.57 4.17 14.51
N ILE A 98 -0.72 3.72 13.25
CA ILE A 98 0.20 2.80 12.59
C ILE A 98 1.44 3.62 12.19
N GLY A 99 2.28 3.95 13.16
CA GLY A 99 3.50 4.73 12.95
C GLY A 99 3.50 6.07 13.68
N LYS A 100 4.39 6.17 14.67
CA LYS A 100 4.92 7.45 15.15
C LYS A 100 5.86 7.90 14.04
N ASN A 101 5.55 8.99 13.35
CA ASN A 101 6.35 9.55 12.25
C ASN A 101 6.10 8.93 10.85
N PHE A 102 4.94 9.22 10.23
CA PHE A 102 4.89 9.41 8.75
C PHE A 102 5.62 10.71 8.36
N GLY A 103 6.82 10.90 8.92
CA GLY A 103 7.73 11.97 8.54
C GLY A 103 8.34 11.57 7.21
N PHE A 104 7.86 12.20 6.15
CA PHE A 104 8.58 12.50 4.91
C PHE A 104 9.83 11.63 4.66
N HIS A 105 9.63 10.44 4.09
CA HIS A 105 10.61 9.95 3.12
C HIS A 105 10.23 10.54 1.77
N LEU A 106 10.49 11.84 1.61
CA LEU A 106 10.65 12.43 0.29
C LEU A 106 11.87 11.75 -0.33
N ILE A 107 11.66 10.63 -1.02
CA ILE A 107 12.62 10.21 -2.04
C ILE A 107 12.39 11.20 -3.19
N TYR A 108 13.03 12.36 -3.09
CA TYR A 108 13.30 13.15 -4.28
C TYR A 108 14.08 12.24 -5.23
N PRO A 109 13.66 12.05 -6.49
CA PRO A 109 14.58 11.50 -7.48
C PRO A 109 15.78 12.44 -7.52
N SER A 110 16.95 11.92 -7.16
CA SER A 110 18.20 12.63 -7.25
C SER A 110 18.54 12.72 -8.74
N ILE A 111 18.33 13.92 -9.30
CA ILE A 111 18.85 14.50 -10.56
C ILE A 111 18.67 13.63 -11.82
#